data_AF-A0A2N2I3B2-F1
#
_entry.id   AF-A0A2N2I3B2-F1
#
_cell.length_a   1.000
_cell.length_b   1.000
_cell.length_c   1.000
_cell.angle_alpha   90.00
_cell.angle_beta   90.00
_cell.angle_gamma   90.00
#
_symmetry.space_group_name_H-M   'P 1'
#
loop_
_entity.id
_entity.type
_entity.pdbx_description
1 polymer ?
#
loop_
_entity_poly.entity_id
_entity_poly.type
_entity_poly.pdbx_seq_one_letter_code
_entity_poly.pdbx_strand_id
1 'polypeptide(L)'
;MLAFGDNKTWITDKDMEYVIGKTSAKIVVPKGFVTDFASIPQFFWSFGLSPNGQYSRAAIIHDYLYWAQGCSRKQADRLLAIAMQESNVCFLVKWIVFYGVDWFGDGAWQSNAKEKAAGMPRVIPEPYSNLDNNPNVHWPEYRQKLIKEGVKDPVFDSSPPYCKYGDSTTVP
;
A
#
# COMPACT_ATOMS: atom_id res chain seq x y z
N MET A 1 0.89 0.13 13.76
CA MET A 1 1.72 -0.59 12.76
C MET A 1 2.92 -1.20 13.46
N LEU A 2 3.37 -2.36 12.99
CA LEU A 2 4.59 -3.03 13.46
C LEU A 2 5.66 -2.94 12.36
N ALA A 3 6.90 -2.64 12.70
CA ALA A 3 8.01 -2.57 11.74
C ALA A 3 8.79 -3.90 11.71
N PHE A 4 9.29 -4.30 10.54
CA PHE A 4 10.31 -5.34 10.43
C PHE A 4 11.68 -4.80 10.87
N GLY A 5 12.63 -5.70 11.16
CA GLY A 5 13.94 -5.36 11.75
C GLY A 5 14.80 -4.39 10.93
N ASP A 6 14.51 -4.24 9.63
CA ASP A 6 15.22 -3.30 8.74
C ASP A 6 14.57 -1.91 8.66
N ASN A 7 13.41 -1.69 9.29
CA ASN A 7 12.59 -0.48 9.14
C ASN A 7 12.36 -0.08 7.67
N LYS A 8 12.23 -1.07 6.77
CA LYS A 8 11.85 -0.84 5.36
C LYS A 8 10.41 -1.25 5.06
N THR A 9 9.86 -2.12 5.88
CA THR A 9 8.49 -2.62 5.71
C THR A 9 7.74 -2.61 7.03
N TRP A 10 6.44 -2.39 6.94
CA TRP A 10 5.54 -2.29 8.07
C TRP A 10 4.28 -3.11 7.85
N ILE A 11 3.69 -3.56 8.95
CA ILE A 11 2.45 -4.31 8.98
C ILE A 11 1.34 -3.44 9.56
N THR A 12 0.18 -3.42 8.91
CA THR A 12 -1.05 -2.85 9.46
C THR A 12 -1.51 -3.66 10.68
N ASP A 13 -1.70 -3.00 11.82
CA ASP A 13 -2.11 -3.63 13.09
C ASP A 13 -3.63 -3.77 13.23
N LYS A 14 -4.38 -3.08 12.38
CA LYS A 14 -5.84 -3.10 12.27
C LYS A 14 -6.25 -2.81 10.82
N ASP A 15 -7.50 -3.10 10.51
CA ASP A 15 -8.09 -2.68 9.24
C ASP A 15 -8.00 -1.16 9.12
N MET A 16 -7.47 -0.72 7.99
CA MET A 16 -7.35 0.69 7.65
C MET A 16 -8.36 1.03 6.57
N GLU A 17 -9.39 1.74 6.99
CA GLU A 17 -10.43 2.21 6.09
C GLU A 17 -10.07 3.57 5.52
N TYR A 18 -10.52 3.88 4.32
CA TYR A 18 -10.44 5.21 3.72
C TYR A 18 -11.71 5.49 2.94
N VAL A 19 -12.41 6.56 3.33
CA VAL A 19 -13.60 7.06 2.64
C VAL A 19 -13.15 8.09 1.62
N ILE A 20 -13.58 7.94 0.38
CA ILE A 20 -13.13 8.78 -0.74
C ILE A 20 -13.99 10.04 -0.78
N GLY A 21 -13.40 11.22 -0.57
CA GLY A 21 -14.14 12.48 -0.68
C GLY A 21 -15.31 12.55 0.30
N LYS A 22 -16.43 13.11 -0.17
CA LYS A 22 -17.69 13.14 0.58
C LYS A 22 -18.63 11.97 0.24
N THR A 23 -18.09 10.90 -0.34
CA THR A 23 -18.88 9.75 -0.77
C THR A 23 -19.06 8.74 0.36
N SER A 24 -19.86 7.69 0.13
CA SER A 24 -19.92 6.51 1.00
C SER A 24 -18.97 5.38 0.57
N ALA A 25 -18.17 5.60 -0.49
CA ALA A 25 -17.27 4.58 -1.01
C ALA A 25 -16.03 4.46 -0.13
N LYS A 26 -15.67 3.22 0.18
CA LYS A 26 -14.60 2.88 1.11
C LYS A 26 -13.59 1.95 0.47
N ILE A 27 -12.31 2.24 0.68
CA ILE A 27 -11.21 1.29 0.48
C ILE A 27 -10.83 0.74 1.86
N VAL A 28 -10.75 -0.59 2.00
CA VAL A 28 -10.31 -1.25 3.23
C VAL A 28 -9.01 -1.97 2.95
N VAL A 29 -7.94 -1.53 3.62
CA VAL A 29 -6.68 -2.27 3.67
C VAL A 29 -6.76 -3.20 4.88
N PRO A 30 -6.65 -4.53 4.70
CA PRO A 30 -6.83 -5.46 5.80
C PRO A 30 -5.70 -5.34 6.84
N LYS A 31 -6.00 -5.67 8.09
CA LYS A 31 -4.99 -5.98 9.10
C LYS A 31 -4.01 -7.03 8.56
N GLY A 32 -2.74 -6.89 8.89
CA GLY A 32 -1.68 -7.80 8.45
C GLY A 32 -1.09 -7.46 7.08
N PHE A 33 -1.59 -6.42 6.38
CA PHE A 33 -1.03 -5.99 5.11
C PHE A 33 0.37 -5.41 5.28
N VAL A 34 1.31 -5.88 4.45
CA VAL A 34 2.71 -5.44 4.43
C VAL A 34 2.92 -4.33 3.41
N THR A 35 3.30 -3.15 3.89
CA THR A 35 3.56 -1.93 3.10
C THR A 35 5.03 -1.52 3.19
N ASP A 36 5.53 -0.87 2.14
CA ASP A 36 6.83 -0.16 2.15
C ASP A 36 6.66 1.37 2.00
N PHE A 37 5.44 1.86 2.21
CA PHE A 37 5.02 3.26 2.06
C PHE A 37 5.37 3.83 0.68
N ALA A 38 5.04 3.09 -0.38
CA ALA A 38 5.29 3.47 -1.76
C ALA A 38 6.75 3.83 -2.03
N SER A 39 7.70 3.02 -1.52
CA SER A 39 9.15 3.10 -1.77
C SER A 39 9.71 4.51 -2.00
N ILE A 40 9.31 5.48 -1.16
CA ILE A 40 9.72 6.88 -1.34
C ILE A 40 11.20 7.03 -0.97
N PRO A 41 12.03 7.60 -1.85
CA PRO A 41 13.43 7.92 -1.52
C PRO A 41 13.54 8.74 -0.23
N GLN A 42 14.41 8.31 0.69
CA GLN A 42 14.53 8.90 2.04
C GLN A 42 14.76 10.42 2.06
N PHE A 43 15.41 10.99 1.04
CA PHE A 43 15.62 12.43 0.97
C PHE A 43 14.30 13.22 0.90
N PHE A 44 13.23 12.59 0.41
CA PHE A 44 11.90 13.19 0.39
C PHE A 44 11.22 13.22 1.77
N TRP A 45 11.68 12.45 2.76
CA TRP A 45 11.09 12.41 4.09
C TRP A 45 11.13 13.76 4.80
N SER A 46 12.14 14.59 4.49
CA SER A 46 12.26 15.96 4.98
C SER A 46 11.09 16.87 4.57
N PHE A 47 10.32 16.49 3.53
CA PHE A 47 9.11 17.19 3.08
C PHE A 47 7.81 16.65 3.68
N GLY A 48 7.88 15.86 4.75
CA GLY A 48 6.69 15.28 5.40
C GLY A 48 6.19 13.96 4.78
N LEU A 49 6.99 13.37 3.89
CA LEU A 49 6.77 12.05 3.26
C LEU A 49 7.36 10.89 4.06
N SER A 50 7.37 11.01 5.38
CA SER A 50 7.84 9.96 6.29
C SER A 50 6.71 8.95 6.55
N PRO A 51 7.05 7.68 6.89
CA PRO A 51 6.12 6.71 7.51
C PRO A 51 5.25 7.26 8.64
N ASN A 52 5.72 8.29 9.35
CA ASN A 52 5.00 8.92 10.47
C ASN A 52 4.19 10.17 10.05
N GLY A 53 4.16 10.52 8.77
CA GLY A 53 3.52 11.73 8.25
C GLY A 53 2.08 11.53 7.76
N GLN A 54 1.43 12.64 7.38
CA GLN A 54 0.06 12.66 6.83
C GLN A 54 -0.05 11.87 5.51
N TYR A 55 1.08 11.63 4.83
CA TYR A 55 1.17 10.84 3.61
C TYR A 55 1.02 9.32 3.82
N SER A 56 1.38 8.80 5.00
CA SER A 56 1.49 7.37 5.27
C SER A 56 0.22 6.58 4.92
N ARG A 57 -0.96 7.13 5.24
CA ARG A 57 -2.26 6.53 4.91
C ARG A 57 -2.47 6.40 3.40
N ALA A 58 -2.15 7.45 2.64
CA ALA A 58 -2.30 7.45 1.18
C ALA A 58 -1.36 6.43 0.52
N ALA A 59 -0.12 6.31 1.04
CA ALA A 59 0.86 5.33 0.57
C ALA A 59 0.41 3.89 0.81
N ILE A 60 -0.10 3.58 2.02
CA ILE A 60 -0.61 2.24 2.34
C ILE A 60 -1.78 1.87 1.41
N ILE A 61 -2.70 2.81 1.13
CA ILE A 61 -3.80 2.59 0.18
C ILE A 61 -3.25 2.27 -1.20
N HIS A 62 -2.24 3.00 -1.66
CA HIS A 62 -1.63 2.78 -2.97
C HIS A 62 -0.93 1.42 -3.07
N ASP A 63 -0.08 1.07 -2.11
CA ASP A 63 0.57 -0.25 -2.02
C ASP A 63 -0.48 -1.36 -2.06
N TYR A 64 -1.59 -1.19 -1.31
CA TYR A 64 -2.70 -2.14 -1.31
C TYR A 64 -3.36 -2.26 -2.68
N LEU A 65 -3.67 -1.14 -3.34
CA LEU A 65 -4.30 -1.17 -4.68
C LEU A 65 -3.37 -1.79 -5.73
N TYR A 66 -2.07 -1.52 -5.63
CA TYR A 66 -1.03 -2.12 -6.48
C TYR A 66 -0.90 -3.63 -6.29
N TRP A 67 -1.05 -4.10 -5.05
CA TRP A 67 -1.06 -5.53 -4.75
C TRP A 67 -2.39 -6.20 -5.11
N ALA A 68 -3.52 -5.60 -4.73
CA ALA A 68 -4.85 -6.16 -4.91
C ALA A 68 -5.25 -6.24 -6.39
N GLN A 69 -4.80 -5.31 -7.23
CA GLN A 69 -5.03 -5.29 -8.68
C GLN A 69 -6.50 -5.38 -9.11
N GLY A 70 -7.42 -4.95 -8.24
CA GLY A 70 -8.84 -4.83 -8.59
C GLY A 70 -9.15 -3.58 -9.42
N CYS A 71 -8.35 -2.52 -9.27
CA CYS A 71 -8.39 -1.36 -10.15
C CYS A 71 -7.29 -1.45 -11.21
N SER A 72 -7.38 -0.67 -12.28
CA SER A 72 -6.23 -0.46 -13.15
C SER A 72 -5.12 0.34 -12.45
N ARG A 73 -3.87 0.23 -12.92
CA ARG A 73 -2.75 1.04 -12.41
C ARG A 73 -3.10 2.53 -12.36
N LYS A 74 -3.60 3.07 -13.47
CA LYS A 74 -3.97 4.49 -13.57
C LYS A 74 -5.03 4.90 -12.54
N GLN A 75 -6.01 4.03 -12.28
CA GLN A 75 -7.00 4.27 -11.23
C GLN A 75 -6.36 4.24 -9.84
N ALA A 76 -5.45 3.31 -9.56
CA ALA A 76 -4.72 3.26 -8.30
C ALA A 76 -3.88 4.53 -8.07
N ASP A 77 -3.16 5.00 -9.08
CA ASP A 77 -2.35 6.23 -9.02
C ASP A 77 -3.20 7.49 -8.81
N ARG A 78 -4.38 7.54 -9.43
CA ARG A 78 -5.33 8.65 -9.25
C ARG A 78 -6.02 8.62 -7.90
N LEU A 79 -6.34 7.43 -7.37
CA LEU A 79 -6.84 7.27 -6.00
C LEU A 79 -5.78 7.68 -4.96
N LEU A 80 -4.49 7.41 -5.22
CA LEU A 80 -3.41 7.96 -4.41
C LEU A 80 -3.42 9.48 -4.44
N ALA A 81 -3.55 10.10 -5.62
CA ALA A 81 -3.62 11.56 -5.73
C ALA A 81 -4.80 12.16 -4.97
N ILE A 82 -5.97 11.53 -5.03
CA ILE A 82 -7.16 11.93 -4.27
C ILE A 82 -6.88 11.81 -2.76
N ALA A 83 -6.36 10.68 -2.28
CA ALA A 83 -6.01 10.49 -0.86
C ALA A 83 -4.95 11.49 -0.36
N MET A 84 -3.95 11.82 -1.18
CA MET A 84 -2.96 12.85 -0.88
C MET A 84 -3.56 14.27 -0.86
N GLN A 85 -4.56 14.54 -1.72
CA GLN A 85 -5.28 15.82 -1.71
C GLN A 85 -6.02 16.04 -0.41
N GLU A 86 -6.72 15.02 0.07
CA GLU A 86 -7.48 15.07 1.32
C GLU A 86 -6.60 15.07 2.58
N SER A 87 -5.38 14.57 2.46
CA SER A 87 -4.42 14.51 3.58
C SER A 87 -3.62 15.81 3.77
N ASN A 88 -4.01 16.94 3.15
CA ASN A 88 -3.32 18.25 3.22
C ASN A 88 -1.80 18.22 2.95
N VAL A 89 -1.32 17.20 2.23
CA VAL A 89 0.09 17.08 1.83
C VAL A 89 0.42 18.17 0.81
N CYS A 90 1.60 18.80 0.95
CA CYS A 90 2.05 19.91 0.11
C CYS A 90 2.00 19.58 -1.40
N PHE A 91 1.63 20.56 -2.23
CA PHE A 91 1.42 20.41 -3.68
C PHE A 91 2.66 19.89 -4.43
N LEU A 92 3.88 20.26 -4.00
CA LEU A 92 5.13 19.80 -4.63
C LEU A 92 5.32 18.28 -4.51
N VAL A 93 4.88 17.71 -3.39
CA VAL A 93 4.91 16.27 -3.11
C VAL A 93 3.88 15.53 -3.97
N LYS A 94 2.70 16.12 -4.22
CA LYS A 94 1.71 15.57 -5.15
C LYS A 94 2.28 15.46 -6.56
N TRP A 95 3.02 16.47 -7.01
CA TRP A 95 3.68 16.47 -8.33
C TRP A 95 4.79 15.41 -8.43
N ILE A 96 5.67 15.33 -7.42
CA ILE A 96 6.78 14.35 -7.41
C ILE A 96 6.24 12.91 -7.38
N VAL A 97 5.22 12.65 -6.56
CA VAL A 97 4.59 11.33 -6.50
C VAL A 97 3.90 11.07 -7.83
N PHE A 98 2.96 11.89 -8.29
CA PHE A 98 2.18 11.60 -9.50
C PHE A 98 3.03 11.40 -10.78
N TYR A 99 4.11 12.16 -10.95
CA TYR A 99 5.02 11.98 -12.09
C TYR A 99 6.10 10.91 -11.86
N GLY A 100 6.49 10.66 -10.60
CA GLY A 100 7.42 9.59 -10.23
C GLY A 100 6.79 8.20 -10.33
N VAL A 101 5.52 8.04 -9.95
CA VAL A 101 4.80 6.76 -10.12
C VAL A 101 4.50 6.48 -11.59
N ASP A 102 4.39 7.47 -12.48
CA ASP A 102 4.10 7.16 -13.89
C ASP A 102 5.34 6.60 -14.62
N TRP A 103 6.55 6.97 -14.22
CA TRP A 103 7.80 6.45 -14.80
C TRP A 103 8.25 5.11 -14.20
N PHE A 104 7.97 4.85 -12.92
CA PHE A 104 8.41 3.62 -12.22
C PHE A 104 7.26 2.67 -11.84
N GLY A 105 6.02 3.13 -11.94
CA GLY A 105 4.84 2.39 -11.51
C GLY A 105 4.52 1.20 -12.40
N ASP A 106 4.85 1.22 -13.69
CA ASP A 106 4.65 0.06 -14.56
C ASP A 106 5.49 -1.15 -14.09
N GLY A 107 6.76 -0.92 -13.73
CA GLY A 107 7.63 -1.97 -13.20
C GLY A 107 7.15 -2.52 -11.86
N ALA A 108 6.79 -1.64 -10.93
CA ALA A 108 6.24 -2.03 -9.63
C ALA A 108 4.90 -2.77 -9.78
N TRP A 109 4.00 -2.28 -10.63
CA TRP A 109 2.70 -2.90 -10.91
C TRP A 109 2.86 -4.32 -11.47
N GLN A 110 3.73 -4.49 -12.48
CA GLN A 110 4.01 -5.79 -13.09
C GLN A 110 4.72 -6.74 -12.11
N SER A 111 5.64 -6.23 -11.28
CA SER A 111 6.30 -7.04 -10.25
C SER A 111 5.29 -7.55 -9.22
N ASN A 112 4.39 -6.69 -8.73
CA ASN A 112 3.30 -7.09 -7.83
C ASN A 112 2.39 -8.14 -8.49
N ALA A 113 2.02 -7.96 -9.77
CA ALA A 113 1.22 -8.93 -10.52
C ALA A 113 1.90 -10.31 -10.56
N LYS A 114 3.20 -10.32 -10.87
CA LYS A 114 4.01 -11.53 -10.99
C LYS A 114 4.15 -12.24 -9.64
N GLU A 115 4.47 -11.51 -8.58
CA GLU A 115 4.59 -12.06 -7.22
C GLU A 115 3.26 -12.64 -6.71
N LYS A 116 2.15 -11.92 -6.95
CA LYS A 116 0.83 -12.39 -6.58
C LYS A 116 0.43 -13.64 -7.35
N ALA A 117 0.69 -13.69 -8.66
CA ALA A 117 0.48 -14.87 -9.48
C ALA A 117 1.35 -16.06 -9.04
N ALA A 118 2.53 -15.79 -8.49
CA ALA A 118 3.39 -16.80 -7.87
C ALA A 118 2.94 -17.22 -6.44
N GLY A 119 1.82 -16.67 -5.93
CA GLY A 119 1.26 -17.02 -4.63
C GLY A 119 2.04 -16.46 -3.44
N MET A 120 2.85 -15.41 -3.64
CA MET A 120 3.62 -14.81 -2.55
C MET A 120 2.73 -13.91 -1.67
N PRO A 121 2.49 -14.23 -0.39
CA PRO A 121 1.57 -13.46 0.43
C PRO A 121 2.08 -12.06 0.71
N ARG A 122 1.17 -11.10 0.83
CA ARG A 122 1.40 -9.72 1.30
C ARG A 122 0.52 -9.38 2.50
N VAL A 123 -0.43 -10.24 2.87
CA VAL A 123 -1.25 -10.16 4.07
C VAL A 123 -0.87 -11.28 5.03
N ILE A 124 -0.45 -10.91 6.23
CA ILE A 124 -0.05 -11.82 7.30
C ILE A 124 -1.28 -12.12 8.17
N PRO A 125 -1.76 -13.37 8.27
CA PRO A 125 -2.90 -13.70 9.12
C PRO A 125 -2.53 -13.67 10.62
N GLU A 126 -3.53 -13.53 11.49
CA GLU A 126 -3.35 -13.41 12.97
C GLU A 126 -2.38 -14.43 13.61
N PRO A 127 -2.38 -15.73 13.25
CA PRO A 127 -1.44 -16.68 13.85
C PRO A 127 0.04 -16.33 13.59
N TYR A 128 0.31 -15.48 12.60
CA TYR A 128 1.63 -15.06 12.14
C TYR A 128 1.92 -13.58 12.38
N SER A 129 1.01 -12.81 12.97
CA SER A 129 1.20 -11.36 13.15
C SER A 129 2.04 -10.97 14.36
N ASN A 130 2.35 -11.93 15.25
CA ASN A 130 3.23 -11.70 16.39
C ASN A 130 4.71 -11.77 15.96
N LEU A 131 5.23 -10.62 15.53
CA LEU A 131 6.66 -10.44 15.22
C LEU A 131 7.53 -10.25 16.48
N ASP A 132 6.94 -10.06 17.65
CA ASP A 132 7.64 -9.64 18.88
C ASP A 132 8.66 -10.67 19.36
N ASN A 133 8.54 -11.92 18.90
CA ASN A 133 9.48 -12.99 19.24
C ASN A 133 10.80 -12.92 18.44
N ASN A 134 10.94 -12.02 17.45
CA ASN A 134 12.20 -11.82 16.73
C ASN A 134 12.33 -10.39 16.16
N PRO A 135 12.96 -9.44 16.88
CA PRO A 135 13.07 -8.05 16.44
C PRO A 135 13.96 -7.84 15.21
N ASN A 136 14.75 -8.84 14.80
CA ASN A 136 15.68 -8.75 13.67
C ASN A 136 15.15 -9.44 12.41
N VAL A 137 13.88 -9.83 12.39
CA VAL A 137 13.29 -10.49 11.22
C VAL A 137 13.08 -9.49 10.09
N HIS A 138 13.57 -9.82 8.90
CA HIS A 138 13.35 -9.05 7.68
C HIS A 138 12.19 -9.61 6.87
N TRP A 139 11.44 -8.73 6.17
CA TRP A 139 10.29 -9.15 5.39
C TRP A 139 10.60 -10.22 4.33
N PRO A 140 11.68 -10.15 3.53
CA PRO A 140 11.95 -11.18 2.52
C PRO A 140 12.10 -12.58 3.13
N GLU A 141 12.79 -12.69 4.26
CA GLU A 141 13.00 -13.95 4.98
C GLU A 141 11.69 -14.45 5.59
N TYR A 142 10.92 -13.54 6.21
CA TYR A 142 9.62 -13.89 6.80
C TYR A 142 8.62 -14.35 5.74
N ARG A 143 8.59 -13.69 4.59
CA ARG A 143 7.71 -14.04 3.48
C ARG A 143 8.00 -15.44 2.95
N GLN A 144 9.27 -15.84 2.88
CA GLN A 144 9.64 -17.22 2.50
C GLN A 144 9.15 -18.25 3.53
N LYS A 145 9.21 -17.93 4.83
CA LYS A 145 8.63 -18.78 5.88
C LYS A 145 7.11 -18.95 5.67
N LEU A 146 6.39 -17.86 5.44
CA LEU A 146 4.94 -17.89 5.19
C LEU A 146 4.59 -18.76 3.98
N ILE A 147 5.36 -18.64 2.88
CA ILE A 147 5.19 -19.49 1.68
C ILE A 147 5.40 -20.97 2.04
N LYS A 148 6.46 -21.29 2.79
CA LYS A 148 6.75 -22.67 3.24
C LYS A 148 5.64 -23.23 4.13
N GLU A 149 5.00 -22.39 4.93
CA GLU A 149 3.87 -22.75 5.79
C GLU A 149 2.52 -22.75 5.04
N GLY A 150 2.52 -22.45 3.73
CA GLY A 150 1.33 -22.51 2.88
C GLY A 150 0.37 -21.33 3.06
N VAL A 151 0.82 -20.24 3.68
CA VAL A 151 0.04 -19.01 3.86
C VAL A 151 -0.24 -18.37 2.51
N LYS A 152 -1.49 -17.96 2.32
CA LYS A 152 -1.98 -17.29 1.11
C LYS A 152 -2.67 -16.00 1.49
N ASP A 153 -2.68 -15.07 0.56
CA ASP A 153 -3.50 -13.87 0.70
C ASP A 153 -4.99 -14.17 0.74
N PRO A 154 -5.79 -13.29 1.36
CA PRO A 154 -7.24 -13.32 1.20
C PRO A 154 -7.64 -13.09 -0.26
N VAL A 155 -8.89 -13.42 -0.59
CA VAL A 155 -9.46 -13.08 -1.89
C VAL A 155 -9.64 -11.57 -1.98
N PHE A 156 -9.04 -10.95 -2.99
CA PHE A 156 -9.25 -9.54 -3.32
C PHE A 156 -10.33 -9.43 -4.39
N ASP A 157 -11.15 -8.38 -4.30
CA ASP A 157 -12.13 -8.05 -5.34
C ASP A 157 -11.44 -7.64 -6.65
N SER A 158 -11.85 -8.25 -7.76
CA SER A 158 -11.29 -8.01 -9.10
C SER A 158 -11.83 -6.76 -9.77
N SER A 159 -12.94 -6.19 -9.31
CA SER A 159 -13.47 -4.92 -9.82
C SER A 159 -14.23 -4.14 -8.73
N PRO A 160 -13.52 -3.62 -7.71
CA PRO A 160 -14.14 -2.87 -6.64
C PRO A 160 -14.91 -1.64 -7.17
N PRO A 161 -16.10 -1.34 -6.63
CA PRO A 161 -16.93 -0.24 -7.11
C PRO A 161 -16.30 1.15 -6.90
N TYR A 162 -15.29 1.27 -6.02
CA TYR A 162 -14.56 2.51 -5.80
C TYR A 162 -13.57 2.84 -6.92
N CYS A 163 -13.22 1.91 -7.80
CA CYS A 163 -12.22 2.15 -8.85
C CYS A 163 -12.64 3.29 -9.81
N LYS A 164 -13.94 3.51 -10.01
CA LYS A 164 -14.49 4.62 -10.81
C LYS A 164 -14.05 6.00 -10.34
N TYR A 165 -13.76 6.17 -9.05
CA TYR A 165 -13.27 7.46 -8.53
C TYR A 165 -11.83 7.73 -9.00
N GLY A 166 -11.08 6.68 -9.35
CA GLY A 166 -9.79 6.78 -10.01
C GLY A 166 -9.86 7.09 -11.52
N ASP A 167 -11.04 7.36 -12.09
CA ASP A 167 -11.12 7.82 -13.49
C ASP A 167 -10.74 9.30 -13.63
N SER A 168 -10.69 10.04 -12.51
CA SER A 168 -10.27 11.45 -12.38
C SER A 168 -9.33 11.62 -11.19
N THR A 169 -8.68 12.78 -11.07
CA THR A 169 -7.94 13.23 -9.87
C THR A 169 -8.75 14.20 -9.00
N THR A 170 -10.00 14.49 -9.39
CA THR A 170 -10.92 15.35 -8.63
C THR A 170 -11.45 14.61 -7.41
N VAL A 171 -11.35 15.22 -6.23
CA VAL A 171 -11.98 14.71 -5.01
C VAL A 171 -13.52 14.79 -5.17
N PRO A 172 -14.24 13.65 -5.07
CA PRO A 172 -15.69 13.60 -5.24
C PRO A 172 -16.50 14.07 -4.02
#